data_AF-A0A944Z8X4-F1
#
_entry.id   AF-A0A944Z8X4-F1
#
_cell.length_a   1.000
_cell.length_b   1.000
_cell.length_c   1.000
_cell.angle_alpha   90.00
_cell.angle_beta   90.00
_cell.angle_gamma   90.00
#
_symmetry.space_group_name_H-M   'P 1'
#
loop_
_entity.id
_entity.type
_entity.pdbx_description
1 polymer ?
#
loop_
_entity_poly.entity_id
_entity_poly.type
_entity_poly.pdbx_seq_one_letter_code
_entity_poly.pdbx_strand_id
1 'polypeptide(L)' 'MYQQNNVGNSAKFTVEELLSMFKTEAQSICKKPEDILSIAESTLKDFIKCYSKYVRIV' A
#
# COMPACT_ATOMS: atom_id res chain seq x y z
N MET A 1 3.23 1.07 28.24
CA MET A 1 2.01 0.33 27.90
C MET A 1 1.27 1.12 26.85
N TYR A 2 1.25 0.68 25.59
CA TYR A 2 0.48 1.36 24.56
C TYR A 2 -0.99 0.94 24.70
N GLN A 3 -1.84 1.92 25.02
CA GLN A 3 -3.28 1.74 25.12
C GLN A 3 -3.83 1.29 23.77
N GLN A 4 -4.31 0.04 23.71
CA GLN A 4 -5.21 -0.42 22.67
C GLN A 4 -6.59 0.20 22.93
N ASN A 5 -6.87 1.31 22.27
CA ASN A 5 -8.24 1.79 22.13
C ASN A 5 -8.92 0.97 21.04
N ASN A 6 -9.84 0.11 21.46
CA ASN A 6 -10.75 -0.65 20.60
C ASN A 6 -11.65 0.29 19.77
N VAL A 7 -12.15 -0.25 18.65
CA VAL A 7 -13.31 0.19 17.83
C VAL A 7 -12.99 0.98 16.54
N GLY A 8 -12.93 0.26 15.40
CA GLY A 8 -13.70 0.66 14.21
C GLY A 8 -13.03 1.39 13.04
N ASN A 9 -11.76 1.77 13.10
CA ASN A 9 -11.08 2.41 11.97
C ASN A 9 -10.08 1.44 11.32
N SER A 10 -10.57 0.40 10.62
CA SER A 10 -9.74 -0.24 9.60
C SER A 10 -9.41 0.84 8.57
N ALA A 11 -8.13 1.21 8.43
CA ALA A 11 -7.72 2.14 7.39
C ALA A 11 -8.25 1.62 6.05
N LYS A 12 -9.06 2.45 5.39
CA LYS A 12 -9.65 2.13 4.09
C LYS A 12 -8.78 2.75 3.04
N PHE A 13 -8.40 1.94 2.07
CA PHE A 13 -7.68 2.41 0.91
C PHE A 13 -8.33 1.84 -0.34
N THR A 14 -8.42 2.65 -1.37
CA THR A 14 -8.65 2.16 -2.72
C THR A 14 -7.36 1.56 -3.28
N VAL A 15 -7.50 0.72 -4.31
CA VAL A 15 -6.35 0.18 -5.05
C VAL A 15 -5.51 1.32 -5.65
N GLU A 16 -6.16 2.39 -6.11
CA GLU A 16 -5.51 3.55 -6.71
C GLU A 16 -4.70 4.37 -5.69
N GLU A 17 -5.22 4.57 -4.48
CA GLU A 17 -4.50 5.25 -3.40
C GLU A 17 -3.24 4.48 -3.00
N LEU A 18 -3.34 3.17 -2.82
CA LEU A 18 -2.19 2.32 -2.52
C LEU A 18 -1.16 2.37 -3.66
N LEU A 19 -1.63 2.25 -4.91
CA LEU A 19 -0.74 2.33 -6.08
C LEU A 19 -0.03 3.68 -6.17
N SER A 20 -0.73 4.77 -5.87
CA SER A 20 -0.16 6.12 -5.86
C SER A 20 0.94 6.25 -4.80
N MET A 21 0.67 5.79 -3.57
CA MET A 21 1.67 5.78 -2.49
C MET A 21 2.91 4.97 -2.86
N PHE A 22 2.72 3.76 -3.39
CA PHE A 22 3.86 2.92 -3.81
C PHE A 22 4.63 3.50 -4.99
N LYS A 23 3.97 4.19 -5.92
CA LYS A 23 4.65 4.93 -7.00
C LYS A 23 5.53 6.05 -6.45
N THR A 24 5.02 6.85 -5.50
CA THR A 24 5.79 7.92 -4.86
C THR A 24 7.02 7.36 -4.14
N GLU A 25 6.86 6.25 -3.42
CA GLU A 25 8.00 5.61 -2.75
C GLU A 25 9.00 5.06 -3.76
N ALA A 26 8.53 4.36 -4.80
CA ALA A 26 9.37 3.80 -5.85
C ALA A 26 10.11 4.86 -6.66
N GLN A 27 9.56 6.07 -6.83
CA GLN A 27 10.23 7.21 -7.45
C GLN A 27 11.50 7.64 -6.70
N SER A 28 11.56 7.43 -5.39
CA SER A 28 12.76 7.75 -4.60
C SER A 28 13.91 6.77 -4.83
N ILE A 29 13.62 5.58 -5.36
CA ILE A 29 14.57 4.47 -5.53
C ILE A 29 14.93 4.26 -7.01
N CYS A 30 13.93 4.32 -7.88
CA CYS A 30 14.04 3.97 -9.29
C CYS A 30 14.34 5.20 -10.15
N LYS A 31 15.29 5.06 -11.09
CA LYS A 31 15.66 6.13 -12.02
C LYS A 31 14.85 6.12 -13.32
N LYS A 32 14.22 4.99 -13.64
CA LYS A 32 13.45 4.80 -14.87
C LYS A 32 11.95 4.70 -14.59
N PRO A 33 11.09 5.39 -15.37
CA PRO A 33 9.63 5.33 -15.20
C PRO A 33 9.03 3.92 -15.25
N GLU A 34 9.55 3.06 -16.13
CA GLU A 34 9.10 1.68 -16.28
C GLU A 34 9.36 0.83 -15.03
N ASP A 35 10.49 1.06 -14.36
CA ASP A 35 10.85 0.36 -13.12
C ASP A 35 9.98 0.82 -11.95
N ILE A 36 9.63 2.13 -11.90
CA ILE A 36 8.72 2.69 -10.89
C ILE A 36 7.37 1.98 -10.94
N LEU A 37 6.78 1.87 -12.14
CA LEU A 37 5.47 1.25 -12.31
C LEU A 37 5.51 -0.24 -11.94
N SER A 38 6.50 -0.97 -12.45
CA SER A 38 6.67 -2.40 -12.20
C SER A 38 6.82 -2.71 -10.70
N ILE A 39 7.67 -1.96 -9.99
CA ILE A 39 7.86 -2.15 -8.54
C ILE A 39 6.61 -1.78 -7.76
N ALA A 40 5.92 -0.68 -8.11
CA ALA A 40 4.72 -0.26 -7.41
C ALA A 40 3.58 -1.30 -7.56
N GLU A 41 3.39 -1.86 -8.76
CA GLU A 41 2.39 -2.91 -9.02
C GLU A 41 2.73 -4.22 -8.31
N SER A 42 4.00 -4.64 -8.34
CA SER A 42 4.44 -5.86 -7.61
C SER A 42 4.24 -5.70 -6.10
N THR A 43 4.63 -4.55 -5.54
CA THR A 43 4.49 -4.26 -4.12
C THR A 43 3.01 -4.20 -3.71
N LEU A 44 2.16 -3.59 -4.54
CA LEU A 44 0.71 -3.59 -4.33
C LEU A 44 0.13 -5.00 -4.27
N LYS A 45 0.52 -5.87 -5.21
CA LYS A 45 0.06 -7.26 -5.24
C LYS A 45 0.45 -8.01 -3.97
N ASP A 46 1.70 -7.87 -3.53
CA ASP A 46 2.19 -8.49 -2.31
C ASP A 46 1.52 -7.91 -1.06
N PHE A 47 1.28 -6.61 -1.02
CA PHE A 47 0.57 -5.95 0.06
C PHE A 47 -0.86 -6.47 0.20
N ILE A 48 -1.62 -6.53 -0.89
CA ILE A 48 -2.99 -7.08 -0.89
C ILE A 48 -2.98 -8.54 -0.42
N LYS A 49 -2.04 -9.35 -0.92
CA LYS A 49 -1.92 -10.76 -0.55
C LYS A 49 -1.63 -10.95 0.94
N CYS A 50 -0.74 -10.15 1.50
CA CYS A 50 -0.31 -10.29 2.90
C CYS A 50 -1.24 -9.60 3.90
N TYR A 51 -1.83 -8.46 3.52
CA TYR A 51 -2.52 -7.57 4.44
C TYR A 51 -4.03 -7.44 4.20
N SER A 52 -4.61 -8.10 3.19
CA SER A 52 -6.08 -8.10 2.94
C SER A 52 -6.93 -8.51 4.15
N LYS A 53 -6.36 -9.23 5.13
CA LYS A 53 -7.03 -9.59 6.39
C LYS A 53 -7.09 -8.46 7.42
N TYR A 54 -6.23 -7.45 7.28
CA TYR A 54 -6.01 -6.38 8.25
C TYR A 54 -6.40 -5.00 7.72
N VAL A 55 -6.35 -4.80 6.41
CA VAL A 55 -6.78 -3.57 5.74
C VAL A 55 -8.04 -3.82 4.92
N ARG A 56 -8.93 -2.81 4.89
CA ARG A 56 -10.12 -2.87 4.06
C ARG A 56 -9.84 -2.16 2.75
N ILE A 57 -9.72 -2.94 1.68
CA ILE A 57 -9.57 -2.41 0.32
C ILE A 57 -10.97 -2.23 -0.25
N VAL A 58 -11.31 -1.02 -0.71
CA VAL A 58 -12.65 -0.64 -1.21
C VAL A 58 -12.64 -0.26 -2.68
#